data_AF-A0A382WQF2-F1
#
_entry.id   AF-A0A382WQF2-F1
#
_cell.length_a   1.000
_cell.length_b   1.000
_cell.length_c   1.000
_cell.angle_alpha   90.00
_cell.angle_beta   90.00
_cell.angle_gamma   90.00
#
_symmetry.space_group_name_H-M   'P 1'
#
loop_
_entity.id
_entity.type
_entity.pdbx_description
1 polymer ?
#
loop_
_entity_poly.entity_id
_entity_poly.type
_entity_poly.pdbx_seq_one_letter_code
_entity_poly.pdbx_strand_id
1 'polypeptide(L)'
;MELLYSWLTANDALSISSSIVLVVTSFFTSMMTATLGIGGGVLLLAVMAGIMPVSALIPVHGLVQLGSNGNRALMTAKHIDWSMLKYFSLGAIVGAFLASFIVVQLPLVIIQFAVAAFILFLVWGSKPKAQ
;
A
#
# COMPACT_ATOMS: atom_id res chain seq x y z
N MET A 1 25.78 7.89 -9.36
CA MET A 1 25.51 8.26 -7.95
C MET A 1 24.39 9.28 -7.85
N GLU A 2 24.40 10.35 -8.64
CA GLU A 2 23.33 11.38 -8.63
C GLU A 2 21.93 10.84 -8.92
N LEU A 3 21.79 9.93 -9.90
CA LEU A 3 20.50 9.27 -10.16
C LEU A 3 20.01 8.52 -8.92
N LEU A 4 20.79 7.61 -8.36
CA LEU A 4 20.39 6.86 -7.16
C LEU A 4 20.01 7.81 -6.01
N TYR A 5 20.77 8.88 -5.81
CA TYR A 5 20.44 9.91 -4.82
C TYR A 5 19.07 10.54 -5.10
N SER A 6 18.84 11.05 -6.32
CA SER A 6 17.58 11.69 -6.70
C SER A 6 16.36 10.76 -6.57
N TRP A 7 16.52 9.46 -6.86
CA TRP A 7 15.47 8.46 -6.71
C TRP A 7 15.20 8.15 -5.23
N LEU A 8 16.26 8.04 -4.41
CA LEU A 8 16.12 7.78 -2.98
C LEU A 8 15.52 8.98 -2.24
N THR A 9 15.92 10.21 -2.56
CA THR A 9 15.41 11.41 -1.91
C THR A 9 14.13 11.95 -2.55
N ALA A 10 13.64 11.32 -3.62
CA ALA A 10 12.53 11.82 -4.43
C ALA A 10 12.73 13.30 -4.83
N ASN A 11 13.91 13.61 -5.38
CA ASN A 11 14.38 14.97 -5.68
C ASN A 11 14.34 15.88 -4.43
N ASP A 12 14.98 15.42 -3.34
CA ASP A 12 15.09 16.13 -2.05
C ASP A 12 13.77 16.34 -1.29
N ALA A 13 12.67 15.72 -1.74
CA ALA A 13 11.41 15.70 -1.00
C ALA A 13 11.47 14.85 0.29
N LEU A 14 12.37 13.86 0.35
CA LEU A 14 12.60 12.98 1.50
C LEU A 14 14.09 12.97 1.87
N SER A 15 14.38 12.92 3.18
CA SER A 15 15.74 12.66 3.63
C SER A 15 16.14 11.21 3.36
N ILE A 16 17.45 10.97 3.14
CA ILE A 16 17.99 9.61 2.97
C ILE A 16 17.58 8.68 4.11
N SER A 17 17.60 9.18 5.36
CA SER A 17 17.20 8.40 6.53
C SER A 17 15.75 7.95 6.46
N SER A 18 14.84 8.85 6.07
CA SER A 18 13.42 8.54 5.89
C SER A 18 13.22 7.48 4.81
N SER A 19 13.90 7.60 3.68
CA SER A 19 13.80 6.63 2.59
C SER A 19 14.33 5.26 2.97
N ILE A 20 15.44 5.20 3.71
CA ILE A 20 15.95 3.92 4.25
C ILE A 20 14.93 3.29 5.19
N VAL A 21 14.33 4.06 6.10
CA VAL A 21 13.28 3.57 7.01
C VAL A 21 12.09 3.02 6.23
N LEU A 22 11.63 3.73 5.19
CA LEU A 22 10.52 3.28 4.34
C LEU A 22 10.86 1.99 3.60
N VAL A 23 12.05 1.88 3.01
CA VAL A 23 12.50 0.67 2.29
C VAL A 23 12.59 -0.52 3.25
N VAL A 24 13.26 -0.35 4.39
CA VAL A 24 13.39 -1.41 5.41
C VAL A 24 12.03 -1.82 5.96
N THR A 25 11.15 -0.86 6.27
CA THR A 25 9.80 -1.13 6.75
C THR A 25 8.97 -1.88 5.71
N SER A 26 9.08 -1.50 4.42
CA SER A 26 8.39 -2.19 3.33
C SER A 26 8.79 -3.67 3.23
N PHE A 27 10.06 -4.00 3.44
CA PHE A 27 10.55 -5.38 3.48
C PHE A 27 9.92 -6.15 4.64
N PHE A 28 9.98 -5.63 5.87
CA PHE A 28 9.43 -6.31 7.05
C PHE A 28 7.92 -6.43 7.01
N THR A 29 7.21 -5.42 6.54
CA THR A 29 5.75 -5.44 6.39
C THR A 29 5.30 -6.41 5.29
N SER A 30 6.06 -6.51 4.19
CA SER A 30 5.86 -7.55 3.17
C SER A 30 6.05 -8.94 3.76
N MET A 31 7.14 -9.16 4.51
CA MET A 31 7.40 -10.43 5.22
C MET A 31 6.29 -10.78 6.19
N MET A 32 5.85 -9.83 7.03
CA MET A 32 4.73 -9.99 7.96
C MET A 32 3.45 -10.41 7.23
N THR A 33 3.14 -9.78 6.10
CA THR A 33 1.96 -10.14 5.32
C THR A 33 2.09 -11.53 4.70
N ALA A 34 3.30 -11.94 4.32
CA ALA A 34 3.57 -13.28 3.80
C ALA A 34 3.44 -14.37 4.88
N THR A 35 3.90 -14.11 6.11
CA THR A 35 3.91 -15.11 7.19
C THR A 35 2.62 -15.15 7.99
N LEU A 36 2.04 -13.99 8.32
CA LEU A 36 0.83 -13.87 9.13
C LEU A 36 -0.45 -13.72 8.30
N GLY A 37 -0.32 -13.51 6.98
CA GLY A 37 -1.44 -13.35 6.06
C GLY A 37 -2.13 -11.98 6.08
N ILE A 38 -1.88 -11.12 7.08
CA ILE A 38 -2.60 -9.85 7.25
C ILE A 38 -1.74 -8.77 7.92
N GLY A 39 -2.17 -7.50 7.76
CA GLY A 39 -1.76 -6.39 8.62
C GLY A 39 -0.51 -5.61 8.19
N GLY A 40 0.40 -6.20 7.44
CA GLY A 40 1.65 -5.51 7.04
C GLY A 40 1.40 -4.24 6.21
N GLY A 41 0.43 -4.25 5.29
CA GLY A 41 0.05 -3.05 4.54
C GLY A 41 -0.48 -1.91 5.43
N VAL A 42 -1.23 -2.24 6.47
CA VAL A 42 -1.76 -1.24 7.44
C VAL A 42 -0.63 -0.64 8.26
N LEU A 43 0.29 -1.49 8.73
CA LEU A 43 1.48 -1.03 9.44
C LEU A 43 2.33 -0.11 8.55
N LEU A 44 2.52 -0.48 7.27
CA LEU A 44 3.23 0.36 6.32
C LEU A 44 2.52 1.71 6.11
N LEU A 45 1.20 1.72 5.94
CA LEU A 45 0.41 2.97 5.84
C LEU A 45 0.61 3.87 7.06
N ALA A 46 0.62 3.30 8.27
CA ALA A 46 0.83 4.05 9.50
C ALA A 46 2.22 4.70 9.56
N VAL A 47 3.27 3.97 9.14
CA VAL A 47 4.63 4.53 9.07
C VAL A 47 4.73 5.60 7.98
N MET A 48 4.17 5.35 6.80
CA MET A 48 4.17 6.31 5.70
C MET A 48 3.44 7.60 6.05
N ALA A 49 2.34 7.54 6.81
CA ALA A 49 1.60 8.70 7.29
C ALA A 49 2.43 9.68 8.13
N GLY A 50 3.44 9.19 8.85
CA GLY A 50 4.34 10.02 9.64
C GLY A 50 5.50 10.63 8.85
N ILE A 51 5.76 10.16 7.62
CA ILE A 51 6.97 10.51 6.86
C ILE A 51 6.63 11.23 5.55
N MET A 52 5.59 10.79 4.85
CA MET A 52 5.30 11.21 3.49
C MET A 52 4.17 12.25 3.43
N PRO A 53 4.20 13.17 2.45
CA PRO A 53 3.04 14.00 2.13
C PRO A 53 1.81 13.13 1.83
N VAL A 54 0.65 13.52 2.35
CA VAL A 54 -0.59 12.74 2.20
C VAL A 54 -0.99 12.53 0.75
N SER A 55 -0.69 13.49 -0.12
CA SER A 55 -0.92 13.38 -1.57
C SER A 55 -0.11 12.25 -2.22
N ALA A 56 1.07 11.92 -1.69
CA ALA A 56 1.93 10.85 -2.17
C ALA A 56 1.68 9.51 -1.45
N LEU A 57 1.09 9.54 -0.26
CA LEU A 57 0.92 8.39 0.61
C LEU A 57 0.17 7.23 -0.07
N ILE A 58 -1.02 7.49 -0.61
CA ILE A 58 -1.84 6.43 -1.23
C ILE A 58 -1.19 5.88 -2.50
N PRO A 59 -0.73 6.70 -3.47
CA PRO A 59 -0.08 6.19 -4.67
C PRO A 59 1.18 5.36 -4.36
N VAL A 60 2.06 5.87 -3.49
CA VAL A 60 3.31 5.16 -3.15
C VAL A 60 3.01 3.87 -2.40
N HIS A 61 2.04 3.88 -1.48
CA HIS A 61 1.62 2.67 -0.78
C HIS A 61 1.11 1.64 -1.78
N GLY A 62 0.25 2.05 -2.72
CA GLY A 62 -0.27 1.20 -3.78
C GLY A 62 0.84 0.53 -4.60
N LEU A 63 1.86 1.29 -5.02
CA LEU A 63 3.01 0.75 -5.77
C LEU A 63 3.81 -0.26 -4.95
N VAL A 64 4.06 0.01 -3.67
CA VAL A 64 4.76 -0.93 -2.79
C VAL A 64 3.93 -2.22 -2.61
N GLN A 65 2.61 -2.10 -2.46
CA GLN A 65 1.71 -3.25 -2.34
C GLN A 65 1.61 -4.05 -3.64
N LEU A 66 1.65 -3.40 -4.81
CA LEU A 66 1.74 -4.10 -6.09
C LEU A 66 3.02 -4.93 -6.18
N GLY A 67 4.16 -4.38 -5.74
CA GLY A 67 5.42 -5.13 -5.66
C GLY A 67 5.34 -6.30 -4.67
N SER A 68 4.89 -6.06 -3.44
CA SER A 68 4.78 -7.09 -2.39
C SER A 68 3.81 -8.21 -2.75
N ASN A 69 2.58 -7.86 -3.14
CA ASN A 69 1.55 -8.84 -3.52
C ASN A 69 1.86 -9.50 -4.85
N GLY A 70 2.41 -8.75 -5.81
CA GLY A 70 2.84 -9.26 -7.10
C GLY A 70 3.92 -10.32 -6.95
N ASN A 71 4.94 -10.08 -6.12
CA ASN A 71 5.98 -11.08 -5.86
C ASN A 71 5.38 -12.37 -5.27
N ARG A 72 4.42 -12.26 -4.34
CA ARG A 72 3.72 -13.44 -3.79
C ARG A 72 2.92 -14.18 -4.85
N ALA A 73 2.17 -13.46 -5.68
CA ALA A 73 1.43 -14.04 -6.80
C ALA A 73 2.36 -14.77 -7.78
N LEU A 74 3.53 -14.19 -8.09
CA LEU A 74 4.54 -14.83 -8.95
C LEU A 74 5.09 -16.12 -8.33
N MET A 75 5.42 -16.10 -7.03
CA MET A 75 5.90 -17.30 -6.32
C MET A 75 4.84 -18.42 -6.28
N THR A 76 3.56 -18.06 -6.22
CA THR A 76 2.45 -19.03 -6.18
C THR A 76 1.74 -19.18 -7.52
N ALA A 77 2.34 -18.74 -8.63
CA ALA A 77 1.66 -18.63 -9.93
C ALA A 77 0.97 -19.91 -10.43
N LYS A 78 1.53 -21.09 -10.09
CA LYS A 78 0.95 -22.40 -10.42
C LYS A 78 -0.37 -22.71 -9.70
N HIS A 79 -0.64 -22.02 -8.59
CA HIS A 79 -1.84 -22.20 -7.76
C HIS A 79 -2.85 -21.05 -7.95
N ILE A 80 -2.60 -20.15 -8.89
CA ILE A 80 -3.53 -19.07 -9.21
C ILE A 80 -4.72 -19.64 -9.99
N ASP A 81 -5.93 -19.37 -9.50
CA ASP A 81 -7.14 -19.49 -10.31
C ASP A 81 -7.22 -18.31 -11.27
N TRP A 82 -6.87 -18.56 -12.53
CA TRP A 82 -6.84 -17.55 -13.59
C TRP A 82 -8.24 -17.04 -13.99
N SER A 83 -9.28 -17.86 -13.79
CA SER A 83 -10.66 -17.45 -14.05
C SER A 83 -11.08 -16.40 -13.02
N MET A 84 -10.87 -16.70 -11.74
CA MET A 84 -11.14 -15.76 -10.65
C MET A 84 -10.30 -14.48 -10.79
N LEU A 85 -9.00 -14.62 -11.08
CA LEU A 85 -8.11 -13.48 -11.27
C LEU A 85 -8.61 -12.54 -12.38
N LYS A 86 -9.10 -13.08 -13.50
CA LYS A 86 -9.62 -12.27 -14.61
C LYS A 86 -10.84 -11.44 -14.18
N TYR A 87 -11.84 -12.07 -13.55
CA TYR A 87 -13.04 -11.35 -13.10
C TYR A 87 -12.72 -10.32 -12.02
N PHE A 88 -11.86 -10.68 -11.06
CA PHE A 88 -11.40 -9.78 -10.02
C PHE A 88 -10.64 -8.58 -10.59
N SER A 89 -9.69 -8.82 -11.51
CA SER A 89 -8.87 -7.77 -12.11
C SER A 89 -9.71 -6.81 -12.94
N LEU A 90 -10.69 -7.32 -13.70
CA LEU A 90 -11.61 -6.47 -14.46
C LEU A 90 -12.40 -5.55 -13.52
N GLY A 91 -12.99 -6.10 -12.46
CA GLY A 91 -13.70 -5.31 -11.44
C GLY A 91 -12.80 -4.30 -10.75
N ALA A 92 -11.57 -4.69 -10.40
CA ALA A 92 -10.59 -3.82 -9.76
C ALA A 92 -10.15 -2.66 -10.66
N ILE A 93 -9.90 -2.92 -11.95
CA ILE A 93 -9.54 -1.88 -12.93
C ILE A 93 -10.70 -0.90 -13.13
N VAL A 94 -11.91 -1.40 -13.34
CA VAL A 94 -13.10 -0.55 -13.49
C VAL A 94 -13.33 0.26 -12.21
N GLY A 95 -13.25 -0.38 -11.04
CA GLY A 95 -13.40 0.29 -9.75
C GLY A 95 -12.34 1.36 -9.52
N ALA A 96 -11.06 1.08 -9.80
CA ALA A 96 -9.97 2.04 -9.67
C ALA A 96 -10.15 3.22 -10.64
N PHE A 97 -10.56 2.96 -11.88
CA PHE A 97 -10.86 3.99 -12.86
C PHE A 97 -12.00 4.90 -12.39
N LEU A 98 -13.13 4.32 -11.95
CA LEU A 98 -14.26 5.08 -11.45
C LEU A 98 -13.93 5.86 -10.17
N ALA A 99 -13.21 5.22 -9.23
CA ALA A 99 -12.77 5.87 -8.00
C ALA A 99 -11.81 7.03 -8.28
N SER A 100 -11.00 6.96 -9.33
CA SER A 100 -10.07 8.03 -9.69
C SER A 100 -10.79 9.35 -9.97
N PHE A 101 -12.00 9.34 -10.54
CA PHE A 101 -12.79 10.56 -10.75
C PHE A 101 -13.22 11.22 -9.45
N ILE A 102 -13.39 10.46 -8.37
CA ILE A 102 -13.86 10.99 -7.09
C ILE A 102 -12.66 11.37 -6.22
N VAL A 103 -11.73 10.44 -6.02
CA VAL A 103 -10.65 10.56 -5.03
C VAL A 103 -9.73 11.75 -5.32
N VAL A 104 -9.45 12.06 -6.59
CA VAL A 104 -8.60 13.20 -6.96
C VAL A 104 -9.25 14.56 -6.69
N GLN A 105 -10.58 14.61 -6.55
CA GLN A 105 -11.32 15.83 -6.26
C GLN A 105 -11.54 16.03 -4.75
N LEU A 106 -11.25 15.03 -3.92
CA LEU A 106 -11.49 15.10 -2.49
C LEU A 106 -10.45 16.01 -1.81
N PRO A 107 -10.88 16.88 -0.87
CA PRO A 107 -9.97 17.56 0.02
C PRO A 107 -9.07 16.57 0.77
N LEU A 108 -7.77 16.87 0.88
CA LEU A 108 -6.78 16.01 1.54
C LEU A 108 -7.19 15.63 2.97
N VAL A 109 -7.87 16.54 3.69
CA VAL A 109 -8.37 16.29 5.05
C VAL A 109 -9.36 15.13 5.10
N ILE A 110 -10.22 14.97 4.08
CA ILE A 110 -11.18 13.87 4.02
C ILE A 110 -10.42 12.54 3.83
N ILE A 111 -9.41 12.55 2.96
CA ILE A 111 -8.55 11.38 2.72
C ILE A 111 -7.83 10.98 4.02
N GLN A 112 -7.29 11.94 4.76
CA GLN A 112 -6.64 11.69 6.06
C GLN A 112 -7.58 11.04 7.05
N PHE A 113 -8.78 11.62 7.24
CA PHE A 113 -9.76 11.05 8.17
C PHE A 113 -10.22 9.66 7.73
N ALA A 114 -10.40 9.43 6.43
CA ALA A 114 -10.76 8.11 5.90
C ALA A 114 -9.65 7.08 6.18
N VAL A 115 -8.38 7.41 5.93
CA VAL A 115 -7.24 6.53 6.23
C VAL A 115 -7.11 6.28 7.73
N ALA A 116 -7.25 7.31 8.57
CA ALA A 116 -7.19 7.17 10.02
C ALA A 116 -8.31 6.26 10.55
N ALA A 117 -9.55 6.49 10.09
CA ALA A 117 -10.70 5.64 10.45
C ALA A 117 -10.51 4.20 9.96
N PHE A 118 -9.96 4.01 8.76
CA PHE A 118 -9.65 2.68 8.22
C PHE A 118 -8.60 1.94 9.08
N ILE A 119 -7.51 2.60 9.46
CA ILE A 119 -6.49 2.02 10.35
C ILE A 119 -7.11 1.66 11.70
N LEU A 120 -7.88 2.57 12.31
CA LEU A 120 -8.54 2.32 13.58
C LEU A 120 -9.52 1.14 13.49
N PHE A 121 -10.33 1.08 12.43
CA PHE A 121 -11.25 -0.03 12.19
C PHE A 121 -10.52 -1.36 12.00
N LEU A 122 -9.40 -1.40 11.28
CA LEU A 122 -8.67 -2.65 11.10
C LEU A 122 -7.96 -3.14 12.37
N VAL A 123 -7.54 -2.23 13.24
CA VAL A 123 -6.83 -2.59 14.48
C VAL A 123 -7.79 -2.89 15.63
N TRP A 124 -8.86 -2.10 15.80
CA TRP A 124 -9.82 -2.22 16.92
C TRP A 124 -11.21 -2.72 16.51
N GLY A 125 -11.52 -2.79 15.21
CA GLY A 125 -12.80 -3.29 14.74
C GLY A 125 -12.98 -4.80 14.94
N SER A 126 -14.23 -5.24 14.80
CA SER A 126 -14.58 -6.65 14.97
C SER A 126 -13.87 -7.51 13.94
N LYS A 127 -13.07 -8.48 14.42
CA LYS A 127 -12.39 -9.45 13.56
C LYS A 127 -13.42 -10.45 13.02
N PRO A 128 -13.37 -10.82 11.73
CA PRO A 128 -14.16 -11.93 11.22
C PRO A 128 -13.87 -13.18 12.06
N LYS A 129 -14.92 -13.97 12.37
CA LYS A 129 -14.71 -15.27 13.01
C LYS A 129 -13.86 -16.11 12.05
N ALA A 130 -12.73 -16.64 12.54
CA ALA A 130 -11.96 -17.60 11.78
C ALA A 130 -12.89 -18.78 11.44
N GLN A 131 -12.97 -19.14 10.16
CA GLN A 131 -13.64 -20.34 9.69
C GLN A 131 -12.72 -21.55 9.88
#